data_AF-A0A124SH80-F1
#
_entry.id   AF-A0A124SH80-F1
#
_cell.length_a   1.000
_cell.length_b   1.000
_cell.length_c   1.000
_cell.angle_alpha   90.00
_cell.angle_beta   90.00
_cell.angle_gamma   90.00
#
_symmetry.space_group_name_H-M   'P 1'
#
loop_
_entity.id
_entity.type
_entity.pdbx_description
1 polymer ?
#
loop_
_entity_poly.entity_id
_entity_poly.type
_entity_poly.pdbx_seq_one_letter_code
_entity_poly.pdbx_strand_id
1 'polypeptide(L)'
;WSIARATRGLVRRSSFSINNPHRFPFSSHPFTPSLLKTSLSTSIMDVRRRPLKKLLHRSSKPYKSGQLLKHQDQQKPSDAFPLPLHVTNALFFAMFFSVMYFLLHRWRDKIRNSTPLHVVTFSEMTALISLLASVIYLLGFFGIDFVQSILRPSPASWVIEDDNAEEDTPVKPCGQALIPHILPTNLTSEMEVEKKKPPPTIDYNPEENEEIVKQVVAGTIPSYALETKLGDCRRAASVRREALERITGKSLTGMPLEGFDYESILGQCCEMPVGYIQIPVGIAGPLLLNGAEFCVPMATTEGCLVASTNRGCKAIYMSGGATCMLLKDGMTRAPVVRFGSAKRAAELKLFLEDPENFDTLAVVFNKSSRFGKLQSIKCAIAGKNTYIRFCCSTGDAMGMNMAVIKEEVVRKVLKTNVAALVELNMLKNLTGSAMAGALGGFNAHASNIVAAVYIATGQDPAQNVESSHCITMMEAINDGKDLHISVTMPSVEVGTVGGGTQLASQAACLNLLGVKGASKEEPGSNSRVLATIVAGSVLAGELSLMSAIAAGQLVKSHMKYNRSTRDMTKLAP
;
A
#
# COMPACT_ATOMS: atom_id res chain seq x y z
N TRP A 1 1.05 -19.20 4.21
CA TRP A 1 0.95 -20.58 3.66
C TRP A 1 0.36 -21.62 4.63
N SER A 2 0.80 -21.69 5.89
CA SER A 2 0.30 -22.66 6.88
C SER A 2 -1.22 -22.61 7.10
N ILE A 3 -1.80 -21.41 7.23
CA ILE A 3 -3.25 -21.21 7.38
C ILE A 3 -4.03 -21.69 6.14
N ALA A 4 -3.49 -21.47 4.93
CA ALA A 4 -4.11 -21.93 3.69
C ALA A 4 -4.14 -23.46 3.59
N ARG A 5 -3.10 -24.14 4.10
CA ARG A 5 -3.06 -25.61 4.19
C ARG A 5 -4.05 -26.12 5.25
N ALA A 6 -4.13 -25.45 6.40
CA ALA A 6 -5.05 -25.77 7.50
C ALA A 6 -6.52 -25.70 7.06
N THR A 7 -6.90 -24.56 6.47
CA THR A 7 -8.26 -24.30 6.01
C THR A 7 -8.68 -25.27 4.90
N ARG A 8 -7.81 -25.58 3.94
CA ARG A 8 -8.09 -26.61 2.91
C ARG A 8 -8.32 -27.99 3.51
N GLY A 9 -7.51 -28.39 4.50
CA GLY A 9 -7.66 -29.67 5.18
C GLY A 9 -9.00 -29.80 5.90
N LEU A 10 -9.39 -28.75 6.63
CA LEU A 10 -10.66 -28.72 7.38
C LEU A 10 -11.87 -28.67 6.45
N VAL A 11 -11.85 -27.82 5.41
CA VAL A 11 -12.95 -27.71 4.44
C VAL A 11 -13.19 -29.02 3.69
N ARG A 12 -12.12 -29.74 3.29
CA ARG A 12 -12.27 -31.06 2.68
C ARG A 12 -12.92 -32.05 3.65
N ARG A 13 -12.47 -32.10 4.91
CA ARG A 13 -13.00 -33.05 5.90
C ARG A 13 -14.42 -32.73 6.35
N SER A 14 -14.79 -31.46 6.51
CA SER A 14 -16.17 -31.06 6.83
C SER A 14 -17.11 -31.32 5.67
N SER A 15 -16.67 -31.11 4.42
CA SER A 15 -17.48 -31.46 3.24
C SER A 15 -17.70 -32.97 3.11
N PHE A 16 -16.72 -33.80 3.50
CA PHE A 16 -16.83 -35.27 3.48
C PHE A 16 -17.64 -35.84 4.66
N SER A 17 -17.46 -35.30 5.88
CA SER A 17 -18.13 -35.82 7.08
C SER A 17 -19.64 -35.61 7.07
N ILE A 18 -20.13 -34.58 6.36
CA ILE A 18 -21.56 -34.28 6.28
C ILE A 18 -22.19 -34.88 5.00
N ASN A 19 -21.40 -35.51 4.11
CA ASN A 19 -21.89 -36.28 2.97
C ASN A 19 -22.01 -37.80 3.27
N ASN A 20 -21.65 -38.23 4.49
CA ASN A 20 -21.70 -39.64 4.86
C ASN A 20 -22.16 -39.78 6.33
N PRO A 21 -23.46 -40.02 6.58
CA PRO A 21 -24.01 -40.05 7.95
C PRO A 21 -23.58 -41.28 8.77
N HIS A 22 -22.77 -42.20 8.22
CA HIS A 22 -22.44 -43.48 8.85
C HIS A 22 -21.08 -43.55 9.57
N ARG A 23 -20.56 -42.45 10.12
CA ARG A 23 -19.32 -42.48 10.92
C ARG A 23 -19.42 -41.80 12.29
N PHE A 24 -20.50 -42.04 13.03
CA PHE A 24 -20.55 -42.03 14.51
C PHE A 24 -21.72 -42.94 14.93
N PRO A 25 -21.58 -43.80 15.96
CA PRO A 25 -22.55 -44.87 16.20
C PRO A 25 -23.77 -44.32 16.96
N PHE A 26 -24.90 -44.22 16.27
CA PHE A 26 -26.21 -44.27 16.92
C PHE A 26 -26.87 -45.61 16.56
N SER A 27 -27.13 -46.40 17.58
CA SER A 27 -27.77 -47.72 17.54
C SER A 27 -29.28 -47.61 17.33
N SER A 28 -29.83 -48.26 16.29
CA SER A 28 -30.98 -49.19 16.35
C SER A 28 -31.63 -49.44 14.96
N HIS A 29 -31.36 -50.64 14.40
CA HIS A 29 -32.23 -51.58 13.64
C HIS A 29 -33.12 -51.16 12.43
N PRO A 30 -33.48 -52.12 11.53
CA PRO A 30 -33.11 -52.02 10.11
C PRO A 30 -34.29 -51.93 9.13
N PHE A 31 -34.05 -51.34 7.96
CA PHE A 31 -34.71 -51.71 6.70
C PHE A 31 -33.73 -51.54 5.52
N THR A 32 -33.64 -52.57 4.68
CA THR A 32 -32.86 -52.66 3.44
C THR A 32 -33.81 -52.97 2.27
N PRO A 33 -33.38 -52.95 0.99
CA PRO A 33 -32.89 -51.82 0.20
C PRO A 33 -33.57 -51.75 -1.20
N SER A 34 -33.42 -50.65 -1.94
CA SER A 34 -33.54 -50.72 -3.41
C SER A 34 -32.63 -49.73 -4.15
N LEU A 35 -31.66 -50.35 -4.82
CA LEU A 35 -30.97 -50.01 -6.05
C LEU A 35 -31.36 -48.71 -6.78
N LEU A 36 -30.35 -47.85 -7.01
CA LEU A 36 -30.10 -47.30 -8.34
C LEU A 36 -28.64 -46.82 -8.45
N LYS A 37 -27.87 -47.56 -9.26
CA LYS A 37 -26.57 -47.15 -9.79
C LYS A 37 -26.81 -46.04 -10.81
N THR A 38 -26.15 -44.90 -10.66
CA THR A 38 -25.84 -44.03 -11.79
C THR A 38 -24.41 -43.51 -11.69
N SER A 39 -23.66 -43.88 -12.72
CA SER A 39 -22.34 -43.40 -13.12
C SER A 39 -22.29 -41.87 -13.18
N LEU A 40 -21.23 -41.27 -12.64
CA LEU A 40 -20.85 -39.89 -12.93
C LEU A 40 -19.40 -39.84 -13.41
N SER A 41 -19.32 -39.68 -14.73
CA SER A 41 -18.14 -39.39 -15.53
C SER A 41 -17.39 -38.16 -15.04
N THR A 42 -16.08 -38.30 -14.89
CA THR A 42 -15.09 -37.24 -14.75
C THR A 42 -14.97 -36.48 -16.08
N SER A 43 -15.45 -35.24 -16.12
CA SER A 43 -15.11 -34.29 -17.19
C SER A 43 -14.18 -33.20 -16.64
N ILE A 44 -12.94 -33.24 -17.16
CA ILE A 44 -11.87 -32.28 -17.01
C ILE A 44 -12.22 -31.06 -17.88
N MET A 45 -12.22 -29.85 -17.31
CA MET A 45 -12.45 -28.63 -18.08
C MET A 45 -11.22 -28.25 -18.91
N ASP A 46 -11.40 -28.35 -20.23
CA ASP A 46 -10.56 -27.78 -21.27
C ASP A 46 -10.65 -26.23 -21.28
N VAL A 47 -9.49 -25.59 -21.29
CA VAL A 47 -9.31 -24.14 -21.44
C VAL A 47 -9.44 -23.77 -22.91
N ARG A 48 -10.61 -23.26 -23.34
CA ARG A 48 -10.79 -22.72 -24.70
C ARG A 48 -10.06 -21.38 -24.87
N ARG A 49 -8.98 -21.41 -25.66
CA ARG A 49 -8.32 -20.26 -26.28
C ARG A 49 -9.19 -19.67 -27.40
N ARG A 50 -9.25 -18.33 -27.51
CA ARG A 50 -9.86 -17.61 -28.64
C ARG A 50 -8.92 -17.64 -29.87
N PRO A 51 -9.40 -17.78 -31.13
CA PRO A 51 -8.52 -17.82 -32.30
C PRO A 51 -8.18 -16.43 -32.86
N LEU A 52 -6.94 -16.31 -33.33
CA LEU A 52 -6.38 -15.21 -34.13
C LEU A 52 -7.09 -15.10 -35.49
N LYS A 53 -7.50 -13.90 -35.92
CA LYS A 53 -7.89 -13.63 -37.31
C LYS A 53 -6.64 -13.40 -38.17
N LYS A 54 -6.51 -14.19 -39.23
CA LYS A 54 -5.48 -14.08 -40.28
C LYS A 54 -5.78 -12.91 -41.21
N LEU A 55 -4.72 -12.19 -41.56
CA LEU A 55 -4.59 -11.29 -42.71
C LEU A 55 -4.73 -12.04 -44.03
N LEU A 56 -5.33 -11.39 -45.04
CA LEU A 56 -5.20 -11.76 -46.45
C LEU A 56 -4.91 -10.52 -47.33
N HIS A 57 -3.76 -10.65 -48.00
CA HIS A 57 -3.16 -9.98 -49.16
C HIS A 57 -3.92 -8.92 -49.98
N ARG A 58 -3.17 -7.87 -50.37
CA ARG A 58 -3.03 -7.51 -51.80
C ARG A 58 -1.61 -7.01 -52.14
N SER A 59 -1.21 -7.28 -53.37
CA SER A 59 0.13 -7.40 -53.96
C SER A 59 0.80 -6.09 -54.43
N SER A 60 2.13 -6.15 -54.55
CA SER A 60 3.18 -5.20 -55.02
C SER A 60 3.07 -4.70 -56.48
N LYS A 61 3.47 -3.47 -56.88
CA LYS A 61 4.80 -2.93 -57.30
C LYS A 61 4.59 -1.51 -57.97
N PRO A 62 5.60 -0.72 -58.47
CA PRO A 62 6.89 -0.26 -57.91
C PRO A 62 7.20 1.28 -58.10
N TYR A 63 8.22 1.79 -57.38
CA TYR A 63 9.16 2.92 -57.64
C TYR A 63 8.70 4.33 -58.15
N LYS A 64 8.99 5.40 -57.37
CA LYS A 64 9.91 6.52 -57.73
C LYS A 64 10.03 7.59 -56.63
N SER A 65 11.23 8.14 -56.55
CA SER A 65 11.74 9.18 -55.66
C SER A 65 11.13 10.57 -55.87
N GLY A 66 10.92 11.29 -54.74
CA GLY A 66 11.08 12.74 -54.62
C GLY A 66 9.97 13.62 -55.18
N GLN A 67 9.07 14.11 -54.31
CA GLN A 67 8.62 15.50 -54.32
C GLN A 67 7.81 15.86 -53.06
N LEU A 68 8.17 17.02 -52.52
CA LEU A 68 7.53 17.80 -51.46
C LEU A 68 5.98 17.75 -51.52
N LEU A 69 5.32 17.29 -50.47
CA LEU A 69 3.88 17.46 -50.30
C LEU A 69 3.51 17.89 -48.88
N LYS A 70 3.20 19.19 -48.80
CA LYS A 70 2.10 19.84 -48.06
C LYS A 70 1.63 19.17 -46.77
N HIS A 71 1.79 19.91 -45.67
CA HIS A 71 0.98 19.81 -44.46
C HIS A 71 -0.51 19.63 -44.82
N GLN A 72 -1.06 18.46 -44.49
CA GLN A 72 -2.51 18.30 -44.34
C GLN A 72 -2.89 18.82 -42.95
N ASP A 73 -3.67 19.89 -42.93
CA ASP A 73 -4.38 20.42 -41.77
C ASP A 73 -5.17 19.31 -41.07
N GLN A 74 -4.85 19.05 -39.81
CA GLN A 74 -5.81 18.45 -38.89
C GLN A 74 -6.72 19.56 -38.36
N GLN A 75 -7.98 19.55 -38.82
CA GLN A 75 -9.07 20.39 -38.34
C GLN A 75 -9.10 20.43 -36.80
N LYS A 76 -8.93 21.63 -36.23
CA LYS A 76 -9.22 21.92 -34.83
C LYS A 76 -10.73 22.08 -34.65
N PRO A 77 -11.33 21.66 -33.52
CA PRO A 77 -12.75 21.88 -33.21
C PRO A 77 -13.13 23.37 -32.99
N SER A 78 -12.22 24.31 -33.29
CA SER A 78 -12.42 25.75 -33.18
C SER A 78 -13.32 26.34 -34.28
N ASP A 79 -13.65 25.60 -35.33
CA ASP A 79 -14.42 26.13 -36.47
C ASP A 79 -15.95 26.09 -36.27
N ALA A 80 -16.43 25.76 -35.06
CA ALA A 80 -17.87 25.66 -34.77
C ALA A 80 -18.54 26.94 -34.28
N PHE A 81 -17.79 28.03 -33.99
CA PHE A 81 -18.38 29.27 -33.45
C PHE A 81 -17.75 30.54 -34.05
N PRO A 82 -18.55 31.57 -34.40
CA PRO A 82 -18.07 32.80 -35.07
C PRO A 82 -17.41 33.83 -34.11
N LEU A 83 -17.04 33.44 -32.88
CA LEU A 83 -16.50 34.36 -31.86
C LEU A 83 -15.11 33.91 -31.38
N PRO A 84 -14.21 34.86 -31.03
CA PRO A 84 -12.90 34.54 -30.46
C PRO A 84 -13.02 33.69 -29.20
N LEU A 85 -12.23 32.62 -29.11
CA LEU A 85 -12.31 31.59 -28.07
C LEU A 85 -12.31 32.13 -26.63
N HIS A 86 -11.48 33.13 -26.36
CA HIS A 86 -11.38 33.76 -25.04
C HIS A 86 -12.66 34.51 -24.65
N VAL A 87 -13.37 35.08 -25.63
CA VAL A 87 -14.65 35.77 -25.42
C VAL A 87 -15.74 34.75 -25.12
N THR A 88 -15.80 33.66 -25.89
CA THR A 88 -16.76 32.57 -25.67
C THR A 88 -16.56 31.93 -24.29
N ASN A 89 -15.30 31.64 -23.91
CA ASN A 89 -14.98 31.11 -22.59
C ASN A 89 -15.35 32.08 -21.45
N ALA A 90 -15.02 33.36 -21.58
CA ALA A 90 -15.39 34.36 -20.58
C ALA A 90 -16.91 34.47 -20.40
N LEU A 91 -17.67 34.41 -21.51
CA LEU A 91 -19.14 34.42 -21.48
C LEU A 91 -19.71 33.20 -20.75
N PHE A 92 -19.24 31.99 -21.07
CA PHE A 92 -19.74 30.77 -20.41
C PHE A 92 -19.32 30.68 -18.93
N PHE A 93 -18.13 31.17 -18.56
CA PHE A 93 -17.74 31.29 -17.16
C PHE A 93 -18.61 32.28 -16.39
N ALA A 94 -18.81 33.48 -16.93
CA ALA A 94 -19.66 34.50 -16.30
C ALA A 94 -21.11 34.01 -16.17
N MET A 95 -21.62 33.33 -17.20
CA MET A 95 -22.95 32.70 -17.19
C MET A 95 -23.05 31.61 -16.12
N PHE A 96 -22.08 30.70 -16.04
CA PHE A 96 -22.05 29.62 -15.04
C PHE A 96 -22.12 30.17 -13.62
N PHE A 97 -21.24 31.11 -13.26
CA PHE A 97 -21.21 31.66 -11.91
C PHE A 97 -22.43 32.52 -11.58
N SER A 98 -22.94 33.29 -12.54
CA SER A 98 -24.14 34.13 -12.33
C SER A 98 -25.40 33.29 -12.13
N VAL A 99 -25.56 32.23 -12.92
CA VAL A 99 -26.71 31.32 -12.85
C VAL A 99 -26.63 30.45 -11.59
N MET A 100 -25.43 29.94 -11.25
CA MET A 100 -25.19 29.22 -10.00
C MET A 100 -25.54 30.10 -8.78
N TYR A 101 -25.07 31.35 -8.77
CA TYR A 101 -25.36 32.30 -7.69
C TYR A 101 -26.87 32.57 -7.57
N PHE A 102 -27.56 32.78 -8.69
CA PHE A 102 -29.01 32.96 -8.72
C PHE A 102 -29.76 31.74 -8.13
N LEU A 103 -29.39 30.52 -8.52
CA LEU A 103 -30.01 29.29 -8.01
C LEU A 103 -29.76 29.10 -6.51
N LEU A 104 -28.53 29.35 -6.05
CA LEU A 104 -28.20 29.28 -4.62
C LEU A 104 -28.98 30.31 -3.80
N HIS A 105 -29.15 31.53 -4.31
CA HIS A 105 -29.94 32.55 -3.63
C HIS A 105 -31.42 32.16 -3.57
N ARG A 106 -31.98 31.64 -4.66
CA ARG A 106 -33.39 31.20 -4.71
C ARG A 106 -33.65 29.99 -3.82
N TRP A 107 -32.75 29.02 -3.81
CA TRP A 107 -32.86 27.87 -2.91
C TRP A 107 -32.74 28.29 -1.45
N ARG A 108 -31.87 29.24 -1.12
CA ARG A 108 -31.80 29.84 0.21
C ARG A 108 -33.13 30.50 0.62
N ASP A 109 -33.73 31.29 -0.26
CA ASP A 109 -35.03 31.93 0.01
C ASP A 109 -36.15 30.89 0.18
N LYS A 110 -36.13 29.81 -0.61
CA LYS A 110 -37.10 28.72 -0.48
C LYS A 110 -36.99 27.96 0.83
N ILE A 111 -35.75 27.68 1.26
CA ILE A 111 -35.46 27.05 2.55
C ILE A 111 -35.96 27.95 3.69
N ARG A 112 -35.73 29.27 3.59
CA ARG A 112 -36.16 30.22 4.61
C ARG A 112 -37.68 30.35 4.71
N ASN A 113 -38.38 30.23 3.58
CA ASN A 113 -39.84 30.36 3.52
C ASN A 113 -40.58 29.00 3.55
N SER A 114 -39.87 27.89 3.85
CA SER A 114 -40.43 26.52 3.90
C SER A 114 -41.19 26.09 2.64
N THR A 115 -40.78 26.62 1.48
CA THR A 115 -41.34 26.20 0.20
C THR A 115 -40.60 24.97 -0.32
N PRO A 116 -41.30 23.93 -0.82
CA PRO A 116 -40.64 22.70 -1.25
C PRO A 116 -39.71 22.95 -2.44
N LEU A 117 -38.46 22.44 -2.36
CA LEU A 117 -37.45 22.67 -3.41
C LEU A 117 -37.83 22.07 -4.78
N HIS A 118 -38.73 21.08 -4.81
CA HIS A 118 -39.22 20.48 -6.06
C HIS A 118 -40.21 21.36 -6.84
N VAL A 119 -40.71 22.45 -6.23
CA VAL A 119 -41.59 23.41 -6.91
C VAL A 119 -40.71 24.43 -7.63
N VAL A 120 -40.37 24.16 -8.89
CA VAL A 120 -39.44 24.98 -9.70
C VAL A 120 -40.20 26.03 -10.48
N THR A 121 -39.80 27.31 -10.37
CA THR A 121 -40.38 28.39 -11.18
C THR A 121 -39.82 28.38 -12.60
N PHE A 122 -40.52 29.01 -13.55
CA PHE A 122 -40.03 29.14 -14.93
C PHE A 122 -38.62 29.74 -15.01
N SER A 123 -38.31 30.73 -14.17
CA SER A 123 -36.97 31.33 -14.07
C SER A 123 -35.89 30.37 -13.56
N GLU A 124 -36.22 29.49 -12.61
CA GLU A 124 -35.30 28.48 -12.10
C GLU A 124 -35.10 27.33 -13.09
N MET A 125 -36.14 26.98 -13.85
CA MET A 125 -36.05 25.97 -14.91
C MET A 125 -35.11 26.43 -16.02
N THR A 126 -35.25 27.68 -16.48
CA THR A 126 -34.34 28.29 -17.45
C THR A 126 -32.92 28.38 -16.90
N ALA A 127 -32.74 28.76 -15.64
CA ALA A 127 -31.44 28.79 -14.98
C ALA A 127 -30.80 27.38 -14.90
N LEU A 128 -31.55 26.34 -14.58
CA LEU A 128 -31.02 24.96 -14.54
C LEU A 128 -30.58 24.47 -15.93
N ILE A 129 -31.33 24.81 -16.98
CA ILE A 129 -30.98 24.48 -18.36
C ILE A 129 -29.71 25.24 -18.79
N SER A 130 -29.62 26.54 -18.50
CA SER A 130 -28.42 27.34 -18.77
C SER A 130 -27.21 26.85 -17.99
N LEU A 131 -27.38 26.43 -16.74
CA LEU A 131 -26.32 25.84 -15.92
C LEU A 131 -25.82 24.55 -16.56
N LEU A 132 -26.72 23.64 -16.95
CA LEU A 132 -26.36 22.38 -17.60
C LEU A 132 -25.61 22.62 -18.93
N ALA A 133 -26.09 23.55 -19.76
CA ALA A 133 -25.45 23.92 -21.01
C ALA A 133 -24.03 24.48 -20.78
N SER A 134 -23.85 25.35 -19.78
CA SER A 134 -22.54 25.91 -19.42
C SER A 134 -21.57 24.85 -18.87
N VAL A 135 -22.07 23.86 -18.10
CA VAL A 135 -21.26 22.74 -17.59
C VAL A 135 -20.80 21.82 -18.71
N ILE A 136 -21.70 21.48 -19.64
CA ILE A 136 -21.35 20.66 -20.81
C ILE A 136 -20.29 21.37 -21.66
N TYR A 137 -20.44 22.69 -21.87
CA TYR A 137 -19.45 23.49 -22.59
C TYR A 137 -18.10 23.50 -21.87
N LEU A 138 -18.08 23.80 -20.57
CA LEU A 138 -16.84 23.85 -19.78
C LEU A 138 -16.15 22.49 -19.71
N LEU A 139 -16.89 21.39 -19.52
CA LEU A 139 -16.32 20.03 -19.52
C LEU A 139 -15.83 19.59 -20.90
N GLY A 140 -16.57 19.92 -21.97
CA GLY A 140 -16.20 19.57 -23.35
C GLY A 140 -14.97 20.33 -23.84
N PHE A 141 -14.79 21.58 -23.41
CA PHE A 141 -13.70 22.44 -23.86
C PHE A 141 -12.44 22.34 -22.97
N PHE A 142 -12.57 22.40 -21.64
CA PHE A 142 -11.43 22.20 -20.73
C PHE A 142 -10.97 20.75 -20.65
N GLY A 143 -11.88 19.79 -20.85
CA GLY A 143 -11.55 18.36 -20.79
C GLY A 143 -10.59 17.92 -21.91
N ILE A 144 -10.64 18.56 -23.07
CA ILE A 144 -9.77 18.19 -24.21
C ILE A 144 -8.36 18.78 -24.04
N ASP A 145 -8.21 20.02 -23.56
CA ASP A 145 -6.89 20.60 -23.24
C ASP A 145 -6.22 19.88 -22.06
N PHE A 146 -7.00 19.49 -21.05
CA PHE A 146 -6.48 18.69 -19.93
C PHE A 146 -5.97 17.32 -20.40
N VAL A 147 -6.74 16.62 -21.26
CA VAL A 147 -6.33 15.33 -21.83
C VAL A 147 -5.15 15.48 -22.81
N GLN A 148 -5.07 16.56 -23.59
CA GLN A 148 -3.94 16.80 -24.50
C GLN A 148 -2.63 17.17 -23.76
N SER A 149 -2.70 17.88 -22.62
CA SER A 149 -1.53 18.18 -21.78
C SER A 149 -0.89 16.94 -21.14
N ILE A 150 -1.67 15.89 -20.93
CA ILE A 150 -1.21 14.60 -20.39
C ILE A 150 -0.54 13.73 -21.48
N LEU A 151 -0.84 13.96 -22.77
CA LEU A 151 -0.48 13.08 -23.89
C LEU A 151 0.67 13.57 -24.78
N ARG A 152 1.24 14.77 -24.56
CA ARG A 152 2.43 15.24 -25.30
C ARG A 152 3.57 15.68 -24.37
N PRO A 153 4.77 15.09 -24.49
CA PRO A 153 5.97 15.65 -23.86
C PRO A 153 6.75 16.59 -24.79
N SER A 154 7.29 17.66 -24.18
CA SER A 154 8.41 18.54 -24.63
C SER A 154 8.05 19.71 -25.58
N PRO A 155 8.86 20.81 -25.72
CA PRO A 155 10.09 21.25 -25.04
C PRO A 155 10.03 22.71 -24.49
N ALA A 156 11.11 23.12 -23.83
CA ALA A 156 11.37 24.41 -23.18
C ALA A 156 11.16 25.69 -24.03
N SER A 157 10.80 26.78 -23.33
CA SER A 157 10.99 28.24 -23.57
C SER A 157 9.78 28.96 -22.93
N TRP A 158 9.87 30.02 -22.13
CA TRP A 158 10.67 31.25 -22.24
C TRP A 158 10.83 31.95 -20.87
N VAL A 159 11.95 32.67 -20.75
CA VAL A 159 12.11 34.06 -20.32
C VAL A 159 11.87 34.48 -18.86
N ILE A 160 12.97 35.06 -18.38
CA ILE A 160 13.24 35.91 -17.24
C ILE A 160 12.25 37.09 -17.19
N GLU A 161 11.65 37.30 -16.02
CA GLU A 161 11.46 38.65 -15.48
C GLU A 161 11.94 38.65 -14.02
N ASP A 162 12.87 39.59 -13.77
CA ASP A 162 13.42 39.97 -12.48
C ASP A 162 12.30 40.36 -11.49
N ASP A 163 12.48 39.98 -10.23
CA ASP A 163 12.20 40.93 -9.16
C ASP A 163 13.17 40.71 -7.99
N ASN A 164 13.90 41.79 -7.71
CA ASN A 164 14.91 41.92 -6.66
C ASN A 164 14.26 41.85 -5.27
N ALA A 165 14.82 41.02 -4.37
CA ALA A 165 14.80 41.28 -2.93
C ALA A 165 15.87 40.47 -2.19
N GLU A 166 16.97 41.17 -1.90
CA GLU A 166 17.85 41.11 -0.72
C GLU A 166 18.50 39.78 -0.31
N GLU A 167 19.82 39.76 -0.49
CA GLU A 167 20.79 38.87 0.15
C GLU A 167 20.71 38.99 1.68
N ASP A 168 20.61 37.84 2.35
CA ASP A 168 21.06 37.72 3.74
C ASP A 168 21.97 36.50 3.88
N THR A 169 23.13 36.76 4.48
CA THR A 169 24.30 35.87 4.57
C THR A 169 24.06 34.60 5.41
N PRO A 170 24.87 33.54 5.22
CA PRO A 170 24.53 32.20 5.73
C PRO A 170 24.79 32.05 7.22
N VAL A 171 23.73 31.80 7.99
CA VAL A 171 23.83 31.30 9.36
C VAL A 171 24.28 29.84 9.35
N LYS A 172 25.44 29.59 9.98
CA LYS A 172 26.07 28.29 10.24
C LYS A 172 25.07 27.23 10.74
N PRO A 173 25.20 25.95 10.37
CA PRO A 173 24.39 24.88 10.94
C PRO A 173 24.78 24.65 12.41
N CYS A 174 23.83 24.89 13.31
CA CYS A 174 23.96 24.59 14.73
C CYS A 174 23.50 23.16 15.02
N GLY A 175 24.31 22.41 15.76
CA GLY A 175 23.84 21.32 16.61
C GLY A 175 24.10 19.89 16.11
N GLN A 176 25.37 19.50 16.05
CA GLN A 176 25.78 18.10 16.14
C GLN A 176 25.27 17.53 17.47
N ALA A 177 24.48 16.46 17.44
CA ALA A 177 24.06 15.76 18.63
C ALA A 177 25.27 15.05 19.25
N LEU A 178 25.71 15.54 20.40
CA LEU A 178 26.61 14.84 21.30
C LEU A 178 25.86 13.65 21.92
N ILE A 179 26.29 12.44 21.56
CA ILE A 179 25.88 11.20 22.23
C ILE A 179 26.66 11.11 23.55
N PRO A 180 26.03 10.83 24.72
CA PRO A 180 26.78 10.54 25.93
C PRO A 180 27.47 9.18 25.79
N HIS A 181 28.78 9.17 25.95
CA HIS A 181 29.56 7.94 26.12
C HIS A 181 29.18 7.30 27.46
N ILE A 182 28.45 6.17 27.41
CA ILE A 182 28.43 5.19 28.50
C ILE A 182 29.28 4.01 28.02
N LEU A 183 30.43 3.81 28.66
CA LEU A 183 31.21 2.59 28.54
C LEU A 183 30.44 1.42 29.17
N PRO A 184 30.43 0.24 28.53
CA PRO A 184 30.42 -1.02 29.26
C PRO A 184 31.85 -1.59 29.29
N THR A 185 32.28 -1.86 30.51
CA THR A 185 33.44 -2.68 30.89
C THR A 185 33.44 -4.06 30.21
N ASN A 186 34.66 -4.48 29.83
CA ASN A 186 35.04 -5.77 29.26
C ASN A 186 34.24 -6.99 29.73
N LEU A 187 33.66 -7.72 28.77
CA LEU A 187 33.48 -9.16 28.81
C LEU A 187 33.75 -9.70 27.40
N THR A 188 34.98 -10.19 27.23
CA THR A 188 35.46 -10.89 26.04
C THR A 188 34.74 -12.22 25.89
N SER A 189 33.89 -12.33 24.88
CA SER A 189 33.70 -13.58 24.14
C SER A 189 33.61 -13.24 22.66
N GLU A 190 34.75 -13.37 21.97
CA GLU A 190 34.83 -13.26 20.53
C GLU A 190 33.97 -14.37 19.91
N MET A 191 32.79 -14.02 19.40
CA MET A 191 32.14 -14.82 18.36
C MET A 191 32.75 -14.38 17.04
N GLU A 192 33.67 -15.20 16.52
CA GLU A 192 34.16 -15.10 15.14
C GLU A 192 32.96 -15.14 14.18
N VAL A 193 32.63 -13.99 13.59
CA VAL A 193 31.78 -13.93 12.40
C VAL A 193 32.64 -14.45 11.25
N GLU A 194 32.41 -15.71 10.87
CA GLU A 194 32.99 -16.32 9.68
C GLU A 194 32.62 -15.47 8.46
N LYS A 195 33.53 -14.58 8.03
CA LYS A 195 33.42 -13.84 6.79
C LYS A 195 33.46 -14.85 5.64
N LYS A 196 32.30 -15.24 5.12
CA LYS A 196 32.21 -15.90 3.82
C LYS A 196 33.04 -15.08 2.82
N LYS A 197 34.09 -15.71 2.26
CA LYS A 197 34.83 -15.14 1.13
C LYS A 197 33.83 -14.71 0.05
N PRO A 198 34.07 -13.59 -0.66
CA PRO A 198 33.27 -13.27 -1.84
C PRO A 198 33.29 -14.49 -2.77
N PRO A 199 32.12 -14.88 -3.35
CA PRO A 199 32.10 -15.99 -4.29
C PRO A 199 33.12 -15.69 -5.41
N PRO A 200 33.87 -16.70 -5.88
CA PRO A 200 34.79 -16.51 -6.98
C PRO A 200 34.01 -15.91 -8.16
N THR A 201 34.51 -14.81 -8.70
CA THR A 201 34.07 -14.31 -10.01
C THR A 201 34.41 -15.39 -11.03
N ILE A 202 33.44 -16.26 -11.31
CA ILE A 202 33.51 -17.16 -12.46
C ILE A 202 33.52 -16.23 -13.67
N ASP A 203 34.68 -16.13 -14.32
CA ASP A 203 34.85 -15.40 -15.55
C ASP A 203 34.13 -16.20 -16.65
N TYR A 204 32.88 -15.80 -16.93
CA TYR A 204 32.04 -16.48 -17.90
C TYR A 204 32.50 -16.14 -19.31
N ASN A 205 32.60 -17.14 -20.19
CA ASN A 205 32.86 -16.89 -21.60
C ASN A 205 31.75 -15.98 -22.18
N PRO A 206 32.08 -14.74 -22.63
CA PRO A 206 31.09 -13.82 -23.17
C PRO A 206 30.33 -14.39 -24.38
N GLU A 207 30.97 -15.25 -25.16
CA GLU A 207 30.38 -15.88 -26.36
C GLU A 207 29.23 -16.83 -26.00
N GLU A 208 29.33 -17.52 -24.86
CA GLU A 208 28.28 -18.44 -24.40
C GLU A 208 27.02 -17.67 -23.98
N ASN A 209 27.21 -16.56 -23.26
CA ASN A 209 26.10 -15.69 -22.87
C ASN A 209 25.42 -15.08 -24.10
N GLU A 210 26.19 -14.63 -25.09
CA GLU A 210 25.67 -14.10 -26.35
C GLU A 210 24.75 -15.10 -27.06
N GLU A 211 25.15 -16.37 -27.12
CA GLU A 211 24.36 -17.42 -27.75
C GLU A 211 23.08 -17.73 -26.95
N ILE A 212 23.17 -17.80 -25.62
CA ILE A 212 21.99 -18.00 -24.77
C ILE A 212 21.02 -16.82 -24.92
N VAL A 213 21.51 -15.58 -24.95
CA VAL A 213 20.69 -14.39 -25.18
C VAL A 213 19.95 -14.50 -26.52
N LYS A 214 20.65 -14.87 -27.62
CA LYS A 214 19.99 -15.10 -28.92
C LYS A 214 18.90 -16.16 -28.84
N GLN A 215 19.13 -17.26 -28.13
CA GLN A 215 18.13 -18.32 -27.96
C GLN A 215 16.92 -17.89 -27.11
N VAL A 216 17.13 -17.02 -26.12
CA VAL A 216 16.03 -16.43 -25.33
C VAL A 216 15.23 -15.45 -26.19
N VAL A 217 15.90 -14.59 -26.96
CA VAL A 217 15.27 -13.64 -27.90
C VAL A 217 14.46 -14.38 -28.97
N ALA A 218 14.99 -15.49 -29.49
CA ALA A 218 14.30 -16.34 -30.47
C ALA A 218 13.14 -17.15 -29.87
N GLY A 219 12.99 -17.19 -28.54
CA GLY A 219 11.97 -17.97 -27.84
C GLY A 219 12.27 -19.47 -27.71
N THR A 220 13.48 -19.91 -28.11
CA THR A 220 13.94 -21.30 -27.99
C THR A 220 14.16 -21.68 -26.52
N ILE A 221 14.70 -20.76 -25.73
CA ILE A 221 14.83 -20.91 -24.27
C ILE A 221 13.82 -19.99 -23.58
N PRO A 222 12.88 -20.53 -22.79
CA PRO A 222 11.99 -19.69 -22.00
C PRO A 222 12.77 -18.99 -20.88
N SER A 223 12.56 -17.67 -20.72
CA SER A 223 13.24 -16.82 -19.74
C SER A 223 13.11 -17.31 -18.28
N TYR A 224 11.98 -17.92 -17.91
CA TYR A 224 11.77 -18.45 -16.55
C TYR A 224 12.59 -19.71 -16.23
N ALA A 225 13.21 -20.34 -17.22
CA ALA A 225 14.02 -21.56 -17.04
C ALA A 225 15.51 -21.28 -16.90
N LEU A 226 15.93 -20.01 -16.96
CA LEU A 226 17.34 -19.62 -16.97
C LEU A 226 18.05 -19.99 -15.67
N GLU A 227 17.41 -19.81 -14.51
CA GLU A 227 17.99 -20.18 -13.22
C GLU A 227 18.29 -21.68 -13.16
N THR A 228 17.34 -22.52 -13.58
CA THR A 228 17.52 -23.98 -13.61
C THR A 228 18.55 -24.43 -14.65
N LYS A 229 18.60 -23.78 -15.82
CA LYS A 229 19.53 -24.16 -16.89
C LYS A 229 20.97 -23.73 -16.63
N LEU A 230 21.16 -22.54 -16.06
CA LEU A 230 22.48 -21.96 -15.89
C LEU A 230 23.09 -22.30 -14.54
N GLY A 231 22.29 -22.66 -13.53
CA GLY A 231 22.77 -22.96 -12.18
C GLY A 231 23.31 -21.75 -11.41
N ASP A 232 23.33 -20.56 -12.02
CA ASP A 232 23.70 -19.29 -11.42
C ASP A 232 22.56 -18.28 -11.61
N CYS A 233 21.95 -17.86 -10.50
CA CYS A 233 20.83 -16.93 -10.49
C CYS A 233 21.22 -15.50 -10.92
N ARG A 234 22.44 -15.06 -10.59
CA ARG A 234 22.96 -13.74 -11.01
C ARG A 234 23.21 -13.74 -12.52
N ARG A 235 23.85 -14.79 -13.04
CA ARG A 235 24.06 -14.97 -14.49
C ARG A 235 22.72 -15.03 -15.23
N ALA A 236 21.74 -15.77 -14.69
CA ALA A 236 20.39 -15.82 -15.24
C ALA A 236 19.73 -14.44 -15.31
N ALA A 237 19.84 -13.63 -14.26
CA ALA A 237 19.32 -12.26 -14.26
C ALA A 237 20.02 -11.36 -15.29
N SER A 238 21.35 -11.51 -15.46
CA SER A 238 22.13 -10.80 -16.47
C SER A 238 21.69 -11.13 -17.90
N VAL A 239 21.66 -12.42 -18.24
CA VAL A 239 21.22 -12.91 -19.56
C VAL A 239 19.78 -12.48 -19.85
N ARG A 240 18.91 -12.56 -18.85
CA ARG A 240 17.51 -12.12 -18.97
C ARG A 240 17.40 -10.62 -19.25
N ARG A 241 18.15 -9.81 -18.51
CA ARG A 241 18.19 -8.35 -18.69
C ARG A 241 18.59 -8.01 -20.13
N GLU A 242 19.68 -8.60 -20.61
CA GLU A 242 20.18 -8.34 -21.96
C GLU A 242 19.20 -8.78 -23.04
N ALA A 243 18.62 -9.99 -22.91
CA ALA A 243 17.58 -10.44 -23.82
C ALA A 243 16.36 -9.50 -23.83
N LEU A 244 15.96 -8.98 -22.66
CA LEU A 244 14.85 -8.03 -22.54
C LEU A 244 15.15 -6.69 -23.21
N GLU A 245 16.37 -6.16 -23.06
CA GLU A 245 16.79 -4.93 -23.75
C GLU A 245 16.75 -5.10 -25.27
N ARG A 246 17.22 -6.25 -25.79
CA ARG A 246 17.16 -6.56 -27.23
C ARG A 246 15.74 -6.72 -27.75
N ILE A 247 14.86 -7.41 -27.00
CA ILE A 247 13.46 -7.63 -27.40
C ILE A 247 12.69 -6.31 -27.45
N THR A 248 12.94 -5.43 -26.48
CA THR A 248 12.17 -4.18 -26.33
C THR A 248 12.78 -2.98 -27.05
N GLY A 249 14.07 -3.04 -27.39
CA GLY A 249 14.84 -1.90 -27.90
C GLY A 249 15.01 -0.78 -26.86
N LYS A 250 14.85 -1.07 -25.56
CA LYS A 250 14.92 -0.10 -24.47
C LYS A 250 15.96 -0.54 -23.46
N SER A 251 16.75 0.41 -22.94
CA SER A 251 17.78 0.09 -21.96
C SER A 251 17.25 0.05 -20.52
N LEU A 252 17.87 -0.82 -19.72
CA LEU A 252 17.75 -0.94 -18.27
C LEU A 252 19.00 -0.38 -17.55
N THR A 253 19.83 0.41 -18.26
CA THR A 253 20.95 1.15 -17.68
C THR A 253 20.47 1.99 -16.49
N GLY A 254 21.20 1.93 -15.38
CA GLY A 254 20.83 2.56 -14.11
C GLY A 254 20.10 1.62 -13.13
N MET A 255 19.62 0.44 -13.56
CA MET A 255 19.14 -0.59 -12.65
C MET A 255 20.30 -1.48 -12.18
N PRO A 256 20.62 -1.50 -10.88
CA PRO A 256 21.71 -2.33 -10.36
C PRO A 256 21.50 -3.83 -10.63
N LEU A 257 22.62 -4.55 -10.82
CA LEU A 257 22.67 -6.01 -10.90
C LEU A 257 23.62 -6.57 -9.83
N GLU A 258 24.74 -5.90 -9.60
CA GLU A 258 25.74 -6.34 -8.63
C GLU A 258 25.34 -6.03 -7.18
N GLY A 259 25.91 -6.79 -6.24
CA GLY A 259 25.72 -6.58 -4.81
C GLY A 259 24.39 -7.12 -4.24
N PHE A 260 23.69 -7.98 -4.99
CA PHE A 260 22.45 -8.62 -4.54
C PHE A 260 22.58 -10.15 -4.56
N ASP A 261 22.14 -10.80 -3.50
CA ASP A 261 22.08 -12.26 -3.40
C ASP A 261 20.82 -12.80 -4.11
N TYR A 262 20.97 -13.13 -5.39
CA TYR A 262 19.87 -13.68 -6.20
C TYR A 262 19.42 -15.08 -5.78
N GLU A 263 20.26 -15.86 -5.09
CA GLU A 263 19.86 -17.17 -4.59
C GLU A 263 18.81 -17.03 -3.49
N SER A 264 18.92 -15.98 -2.66
CA SER A 264 18.00 -15.72 -1.55
C SER A 264 16.54 -15.43 -1.97
N ILE A 265 16.30 -15.04 -3.23
CA ILE A 265 14.95 -14.75 -3.75
C ILE A 265 14.34 -15.90 -4.53
N LEU A 266 15.15 -16.87 -4.99
CA LEU A 266 14.71 -17.93 -5.89
C LEU A 266 13.64 -18.80 -5.24
N GLY A 267 12.47 -18.88 -5.88
CA GLY A 267 11.35 -19.70 -5.41
C GLY A 267 10.68 -19.19 -4.12
N GLN A 268 11.01 -17.97 -3.69
CA GLN A 268 10.54 -17.42 -2.42
C GLN A 268 10.00 -15.99 -2.53
N CYS A 269 10.76 -15.06 -3.14
CA CYS A 269 10.44 -13.64 -3.12
C CYS A 269 10.12 -13.03 -4.49
N CYS A 270 10.79 -13.47 -5.55
CA CYS A 270 10.63 -12.89 -6.87
C CYS A 270 10.99 -13.89 -7.98
N GLU A 271 10.17 -13.95 -9.02
CA GLU A 271 10.44 -14.72 -10.24
C GLU A 271 11.00 -13.82 -11.36
N MET A 272 11.82 -14.40 -12.23
CA MET A 272 12.38 -13.72 -13.41
C MET A 272 13.08 -12.38 -13.10
N PRO A 273 14.00 -12.31 -12.12
CA PRO A 273 14.67 -11.07 -11.77
C PRO A 273 15.51 -10.53 -12.93
N VAL A 274 15.49 -9.21 -13.12
CA VAL A 274 16.36 -8.49 -14.07
C VAL A 274 17.26 -7.47 -13.38
N GLY A 275 17.26 -7.42 -12.04
CA GLY A 275 17.89 -6.38 -11.23
C GLY A 275 17.14 -6.21 -9.92
N TYR A 276 17.42 -5.12 -9.21
CA TYR A 276 16.69 -4.70 -8.02
C TYR A 276 16.58 -3.18 -7.98
N ILE A 277 15.64 -2.66 -7.19
CA ILE A 277 15.45 -1.23 -6.97
C ILE A 277 16.03 -0.85 -5.61
N GLN A 278 16.83 0.23 -5.59
CA GLN A 278 17.34 0.81 -4.36
C GLN A 278 16.34 1.85 -3.83
N ILE A 279 15.94 1.70 -2.57
CA ILE A 279 15.07 2.65 -1.87
C ILE A 279 15.85 3.22 -0.69
N PRO A 280 15.98 4.56 -0.54
CA PRO A 280 16.66 5.17 0.58
C PRO A 280 16.04 4.75 1.92
N VAL A 281 16.88 4.42 2.91
CA VAL A 281 16.45 4.09 4.27
C VAL A 281 16.94 5.17 5.23
N GLY A 282 16.02 5.83 5.93
CA GLY A 282 16.31 6.76 7.02
C GLY A 282 15.91 6.17 8.38
N ILE A 283 16.36 6.80 9.46
CA ILE A 283 16.03 6.42 10.84
C ILE A 283 15.23 7.54 11.52
N ALA A 284 14.13 7.18 12.18
CA ALA A 284 13.38 8.06 13.07
C ALA A 284 13.46 7.55 14.51
N GLY A 285 13.89 8.38 15.46
CA GLY A 285 13.98 7.98 16.87
C GLY A 285 14.91 8.83 17.74
N PRO A 286 15.07 8.47 19.03
CA PRO A 286 14.43 7.30 19.66
C PRO A 286 12.92 7.48 19.86
N LEU A 287 12.15 6.46 19.54
CA LEU A 287 10.75 6.33 19.92
C LEU A 287 10.67 5.59 21.26
N LEU A 288 10.31 6.30 22.33
CA LEU A 288 10.09 5.70 23.64
C LEU A 288 8.67 5.12 23.71
N LEU A 289 8.56 3.79 23.70
CA LEU A 289 7.31 3.05 23.66
C LEU A 289 7.33 1.92 24.68
N ASN A 290 6.33 1.85 25.58
CA ASN A 290 6.25 0.82 26.63
C ASN A 290 7.53 0.73 27.49
N GLY A 291 8.19 1.87 27.72
CA GLY A 291 9.44 1.93 28.48
C GLY A 291 10.70 1.46 27.73
N ALA A 292 10.59 1.10 26.45
CA ALA A 292 11.73 0.74 25.59
C ALA A 292 11.95 1.78 24.48
N GLU A 293 13.20 1.96 24.06
CA GLU A 293 13.57 2.90 23.01
C GLU A 293 13.81 2.18 21.68
N PHE A 294 13.21 2.70 20.60
CA PHE A 294 13.35 2.14 19.26
C PHE A 294 13.85 3.18 18.25
N CYS A 295 14.86 2.79 17.46
CA CYS A 295 15.29 3.52 16.27
C CYS A 295 14.58 2.93 15.05
N VAL A 296 13.56 3.61 14.54
CA VAL A 296 12.65 3.07 13.52
C VAL A 296 13.24 3.25 12.12
N PRO A 297 13.55 2.16 11.38
CA PRO A 297 13.99 2.25 10.00
C PRO A 297 12.79 2.52 9.07
N MET A 298 12.96 3.46 8.14
CA MET A 298 11.93 3.91 7.22
C MET A 298 12.50 4.00 5.79
N ALA A 299 11.99 3.16 4.89
CA ALA A 299 12.40 3.14 3.49
C ALA A 299 11.43 3.97 2.65
N THR A 300 11.87 5.10 2.11
CA THR A 300 10.99 6.03 1.39
C THR A 300 11.76 6.90 0.40
N THR A 301 11.07 7.34 -0.64
CA THR A 301 11.52 8.41 -1.54
C THR A 301 10.78 9.72 -1.30
N GLU A 302 9.81 9.75 -0.37
CA GLU A 302 9.09 10.95 -0.01
C GLU A 302 9.93 11.84 0.91
N GLY A 303 10.27 13.05 0.43
CA GLY A 303 10.93 14.06 1.25
C GLY A 303 10.08 14.43 2.48
N CYS A 304 10.74 14.88 3.55
CA CYS A 304 10.14 15.18 4.87
C CYS A 304 9.63 13.99 5.69
N LEU A 305 9.32 12.83 5.11
CA LEU A 305 8.61 11.77 5.85
C LEU A 305 9.37 11.32 7.11
N VAL A 306 10.65 10.94 6.94
CA VAL A 306 11.50 10.51 8.06
C VAL A 306 11.73 11.64 9.06
N ALA A 307 12.01 12.85 8.58
CA ALA A 307 12.25 14.02 9.44
C ALA A 307 11.02 14.42 10.26
N SER A 308 9.82 14.36 9.66
CA SER A 308 8.55 14.60 10.33
C SER A 308 8.28 13.54 11.39
N THR A 309 8.44 12.26 11.05
CA THR A 309 8.28 11.16 12.01
C THR A 309 9.25 11.30 13.18
N ASN A 310 10.51 11.65 12.90
CA ASN A 310 11.54 11.90 13.90
C ASN A 310 11.18 13.06 14.85
N ARG A 311 10.58 14.15 14.33
CA ARG A 311 10.05 15.25 15.14
C ARG A 311 8.93 14.77 16.07
N GLY A 312 8.06 13.89 15.59
CA GLY A 312 7.04 13.21 16.38
C GLY A 312 7.63 12.36 17.51
N CYS A 313 8.62 11.51 17.19
CA CYS A 313 9.33 10.69 18.19
C CYS A 313 9.93 11.57 19.29
N LYS A 314 10.57 12.68 18.91
CA LYS A 314 11.13 13.65 19.87
C LYS A 314 10.06 14.23 20.81
N ALA A 315 8.89 14.59 20.28
CA ALA A 315 7.80 15.13 21.10
C ALA A 315 7.26 14.10 22.10
N ILE A 316 7.08 12.85 21.67
CA ILE A 316 6.69 11.74 22.53
C ILE A 316 7.74 11.49 23.62
N TYR A 317 9.02 11.42 23.23
CA TYR A 317 10.13 11.17 24.15
C TYR A 317 10.21 12.23 25.26
N MET A 318 10.20 13.52 24.89
CA MET A 318 10.24 14.63 25.84
C MET A 318 9.02 14.68 26.78
N SER A 319 7.94 13.99 26.43
CA SER A 319 6.71 13.95 27.23
C SER A 319 6.60 12.69 28.12
N GLY A 320 7.63 11.84 28.14
CA GLY A 320 7.67 10.64 28.98
C GLY A 320 7.36 9.34 28.23
N GLY A 321 7.22 9.38 26.91
CA GLY A 321 6.99 8.21 26.07
C GLY A 321 5.53 7.95 25.75
N ALA A 322 5.30 6.90 24.97
CA ALA A 322 3.99 6.40 24.59
C ALA A 322 3.75 5.00 25.18
N THR A 323 2.48 4.65 25.31
CA THR A 323 2.03 3.31 25.71
C THR A 323 1.30 2.65 24.55
N CYS A 324 1.64 1.41 24.24
CA CYS A 324 0.96 0.56 23.27
C CYS A 324 0.34 -0.65 23.96
N MET A 325 -0.94 -0.88 23.70
CA MET A 325 -1.66 -2.06 24.13
C MET A 325 -2.06 -2.90 22.92
N LEU A 326 -1.66 -4.16 22.92
CA LEU A 326 -2.13 -5.12 21.95
C LEU A 326 -3.53 -5.60 22.31
N LEU A 327 -4.51 -5.36 21.45
CA LEU A 327 -5.91 -5.71 21.72
C LEU A 327 -6.27 -7.08 21.15
N LYS A 328 -5.65 -7.47 20.02
CA LYS A 328 -5.92 -8.75 19.37
C LYS A 328 -4.75 -9.20 18.50
N ASP A 329 -4.43 -10.49 18.54
CA ASP A 329 -3.49 -11.17 17.61
C ASP A 329 -4.27 -12.25 16.89
N GLY A 330 -4.29 -12.22 15.55
CA GLY A 330 -5.00 -13.23 14.78
C GLY A 330 -5.12 -12.91 13.29
N MET A 331 -4.45 -13.71 12.47
CA MET A 331 -4.58 -13.68 11.02
C MET A 331 -5.83 -14.44 10.59
N THR A 332 -6.49 -13.96 9.54
CA THR A 332 -7.73 -14.57 9.06
C THR A 332 -7.64 -15.14 7.65
N ARG A 333 -8.40 -16.20 7.39
CA ARG A 333 -8.59 -16.76 6.05
C ARG A 333 -10.04 -17.15 5.85
N ALA A 334 -10.61 -16.77 4.72
CA ALA A 334 -12.03 -16.94 4.44
C ALA A 334 -12.30 -17.77 3.17
N PRO A 335 -12.20 -19.12 3.22
CA PRO A 335 -12.71 -19.97 2.13
C PRO A 335 -14.23 -19.86 1.98
N VAL A 336 -14.71 -20.20 0.77
CA VAL A 336 -16.12 -20.35 0.45
C VAL A 336 -16.43 -21.79 0.06
N VAL A 337 -17.55 -22.32 0.55
CA VAL A 337 -18.09 -23.64 0.19
C VAL A 337 -19.49 -23.44 -0.39
N ARG A 338 -19.82 -24.18 -1.45
CA ARG A 338 -21.12 -24.11 -2.13
C ARG A 338 -21.85 -25.45 -2.01
N PHE A 339 -23.15 -25.38 -1.73
CA PHE A 339 -24.02 -26.53 -1.53
C PHE A 339 -25.13 -26.61 -2.59
N GLY A 340 -25.87 -27.73 -2.57
CA GLY A 340 -27.07 -27.90 -3.39
C GLY A 340 -28.25 -27.02 -2.96
N SER A 341 -28.33 -26.66 -1.68
CA SER A 341 -29.41 -25.83 -1.11
C SER A 341 -28.90 -24.87 -0.04
N ALA A 342 -29.67 -23.80 0.21
CA ALA A 342 -29.39 -22.86 1.30
C ALA A 342 -29.52 -23.51 2.68
N LYS A 343 -30.43 -24.49 2.84
CA LYS A 343 -30.55 -25.30 4.07
C LYS A 343 -29.22 -25.97 4.43
N ARG A 344 -28.55 -26.60 3.45
CA ARG A 344 -27.25 -27.26 3.67
C ARG A 344 -26.14 -26.26 4.02
N ALA A 345 -26.16 -25.08 3.39
CA ALA A 345 -25.23 -24.00 3.73
C ALA A 345 -25.42 -23.51 5.18
N ALA A 346 -26.68 -23.43 5.65
CA ALA A 346 -27.04 -23.09 7.02
C ALA A 346 -26.63 -24.17 8.03
N GLU A 347 -26.87 -25.45 7.73
CA GLU A 347 -26.43 -26.56 8.57
C GLU A 347 -24.91 -26.57 8.79
N LEU A 348 -24.11 -26.27 7.76
CA LEU A 348 -22.65 -26.13 7.94
C LEU A 348 -22.30 -24.94 8.85
N LYS A 349 -22.95 -23.78 8.68
CA LYS A 349 -22.71 -22.62 9.56
C LYS A 349 -22.98 -22.97 11.01
N LEU A 350 -24.13 -23.57 11.30
CA LEU A 350 -24.51 -23.99 12.65
C LEU A 350 -23.49 -24.97 13.23
N PHE A 351 -23.09 -25.99 12.47
CA PHE A 351 -22.06 -26.95 12.91
C PHE A 351 -20.70 -26.30 13.21
N LEU A 352 -20.25 -25.34 12.39
CA LEU A 352 -18.94 -24.70 12.55
C LEU A 352 -18.90 -23.65 13.67
N GLU A 353 -20.04 -23.05 14.02
CA GLU A 353 -20.15 -22.03 15.08
C GLU A 353 -20.66 -22.60 16.40
N ASP A 354 -21.06 -23.88 16.43
CA ASP A 354 -21.41 -24.60 17.65
C ASP A 354 -20.19 -24.76 18.57
N PRO A 355 -20.22 -24.22 19.80
CA PRO A 355 -19.14 -24.34 20.77
C PRO A 355 -18.74 -25.78 21.06
N GLU A 356 -19.68 -26.75 21.04
CA GLU A 356 -19.38 -28.16 21.32
C GLU A 356 -18.48 -28.79 20.26
N ASN A 357 -18.51 -28.27 19.03
CA ASN A 357 -17.70 -28.78 17.92
C ASN A 357 -16.32 -28.09 17.85
N PHE A 358 -16.13 -26.95 18.52
CA PHE A 358 -14.95 -26.11 18.35
C PHE A 358 -13.65 -26.86 18.66
N ASP A 359 -13.57 -27.60 19.77
CA ASP A 359 -12.36 -28.32 20.17
C ASP A 359 -11.94 -29.36 19.14
N THR A 360 -12.91 -30.11 18.60
CA THR A 360 -12.66 -31.10 17.56
C THR A 360 -12.15 -30.41 16.27
N LEU A 361 -12.78 -29.31 15.88
CA LEU A 361 -12.38 -28.51 14.70
C LEU A 361 -10.98 -27.91 14.90
N ALA A 362 -10.68 -27.42 16.10
CA ALA A 362 -9.39 -26.86 16.48
C ALA A 362 -8.30 -27.93 16.42
N VAL A 363 -8.53 -29.14 16.93
CA VAL A 363 -7.58 -30.26 16.83
C VAL A 363 -7.27 -30.58 15.37
N VAL A 364 -8.28 -30.64 14.51
CA VAL A 364 -8.08 -30.91 13.08
C VAL A 364 -7.34 -29.77 12.39
N PHE A 365 -7.67 -28.52 12.69
CA PHE A 365 -6.99 -27.34 12.15
C PHE A 365 -5.52 -27.30 12.59
N ASN A 366 -5.27 -27.42 13.89
CA ASN A 366 -3.97 -27.27 14.50
C ASN A 366 -2.99 -28.40 14.09
N LYS A 367 -3.48 -29.59 13.68
CA LYS A 367 -2.63 -30.66 13.14
C LYS A 367 -1.84 -30.26 11.88
N SER A 368 -2.27 -29.21 11.18
CA SER A 368 -1.65 -28.77 9.94
C SER A 368 -0.54 -27.72 10.11
N SER A 369 -0.35 -27.18 11.33
CA SER A 369 0.65 -26.17 11.64
C SER A 369 1.19 -26.33 13.05
N ARG A 370 2.52 -26.22 13.20
CA ARG A 370 3.17 -26.21 14.52
C ARG A 370 2.88 -24.92 15.31
N PHE A 371 2.60 -23.83 14.63
CA PHE A 371 2.48 -22.49 15.22
C PHE A 371 1.03 -21.97 15.20
N GLY A 372 0.28 -22.25 14.13
CA GLY A 372 -1.09 -21.78 14.01
C GLY A 372 -2.03 -22.46 15.00
N LYS A 373 -2.62 -21.67 15.90
CA LYS A 373 -3.71 -22.14 16.78
C LYS A 373 -5.01 -21.48 16.38
N LEU A 374 -6.03 -22.29 16.08
CA LEU A 374 -7.38 -21.80 15.80
C LEU A 374 -7.93 -21.05 17.02
N GLN A 375 -8.43 -19.84 16.80
CA GLN A 375 -9.00 -18.97 17.84
C GLN A 375 -10.52 -18.82 17.70
N SER A 376 -11.02 -18.66 16.47
CA SER A 376 -12.45 -18.51 16.22
C SER A 376 -12.82 -18.87 14.79
N ILE A 377 -14.06 -19.29 14.58
CA ILE A 377 -14.66 -19.45 13.26
C ILE A 377 -15.88 -18.54 13.19
N LYS A 378 -16.00 -17.74 12.14
CA LYS A 378 -17.20 -16.93 11.86
C LYS A 378 -17.67 -17.20 10.45
N CYS A 379 -18.94 -17.54 10.30
CA CYS A 379 -19.53 -17.88 9.01
C CYS A 379 -20.55 -16.82 8.56
N ALA A 380 -20.53 -16.50 7.26
CA ALA A 380 -21.57 -15.73 6.60
C ALA A 380 -22.19 -16.56 5.46
N ILE A 381 -23.47 -16.39 5.18
CA ILE A 381 -24.18 -17.13 4.13
C ILE A 381 -24.68 -16.17 3.06
N ALA A 382 -24.51 -16.56 1.79
CA ALA A 382 -25.21 -15.93 0.67
C ALA A 382 -25.83 -17.03 -0.22
N GLY A 383 -27.15 -17.22 -0.07
CA GLY A 383 -27.88 -18.29 -0.74
C GLY A 383 -27.35 -19.67 -0.36
N LYS A 384 -26.82 -20.42 -1.34
CA LYS A 384 -26.24 -21.75 -1.15
C LYS A 384 -24.72 -21.76 -0.92
N ASN A 385 -24.13 -20.59 -0.63
CA ASN A 385 -22.71 -20.45 -0.33
C ASN A 385 -22.51 -20.12 1.16
N THR A 386 -21.54 -20.77 1.81
CA THR A 386 -21.07 -20.46 3.16
C THR A 386 -19.63 -19.93 3.07
N TYR A 387 -19.42 -18.69 3.51
CA TYR A 387 -18.12 -18.06 3.67
C TYR A 387 -17.65 -18.26 5.10
N ILE A 388 -16.49 -18.88 5.29
CA ILE A 388 -16.04 -19.35 6.60
C ILE A 388 -14.76 -18.61 6.95
N ARG A 389 -14.83 -17.63 7.84
CA ARG A 389 -13.66 -16.88 8.33
C ARG A 389 -13.03 -17.60 9.52
N PHE A 390 -11.92 -18.27 9.27
CA PHE A 390 -11.05 -18.79 10.32
C PHE A 390 -10.15 -17.68 10.84
N CYS A 391 -10.03 -17.56 12.16
CA CYS A 391 -9.05 -16.72 12.84
C CYS A 391 -8.09 -17.63 13.59
N CYS A 392 -6.79 -17.42 13.45
CA CYS A 392 -5.77 -18.18 14.16
C CYS A 392 -4.60 -17.30 14.57
N SER A 393 -3.96 -17.62 15.69
CA SER A 393 -2.73 -16.94 16.08
C SER A 393 -1.60 -17.28 15.12
N THR A 394 -0.90 -16.25 14.66
CA THR A 394 0.33 -16.38 13.86
C THR A 394 1.43 -15.45 14.33
N GLY A 395 1.18 -14.66 15.38
CA GLY A 395 2.08 -13.62 15.87
C GLY A 395 1.77 -12.24 15.28
N ASP A 396 0.86 -12.14 14.31
CA ASP A 396 0.49 -10.87 13.68
C ASP A 396 -0.54 -10.14 14.54
N ALA A 397 -0.32 -8.85 14.82
CA ALA A 397 -0.89 -8.24 15.99
C ALA A 397 -1.49 -6.85 15.73
N MET A 398 -2.62 -6.55 16.38
CA MET A 398 -3.32 -5.27 16.38
C MET A 398 -3.15 -4.52 17.71
N GLY A 399 -2.82 -3.23 17.68
CA GLY A 399 -2.67 -2.40 18.88
C GLY A 399 -3.34 -1.04 18.85
N MET A 400 -3.58 -0.51 20.05
CA MET A 400 -3.92 0.88 20.33
C MET A 400 -2.70 1.54 20.99
N ASN A 401 -2.29 2.71 20.50
CA ASN A 401 -1.22 3.50 21.11
C ASN A 401 -1.77 4.80 21.64
N MET A 402 -1.19 5.29 22.72
CA MET A 402 -1.51 6.61 23.27
C MET A 402 -0.28 7.27 23.86
N ALA A 403 -0.27 8.60 23.86
CA ALA A 403 0.72 9.42 24.54
C ALA A 403 0.06 10.67 25.10
N VAL A 404 0.62 11.18 26.20
CA VAL A 404 0.34 12.52 26.71
C VAL A 404 1.48 13.43 26.31
N ILE A 405 1.20 14.52 25.59
CA ILE A 405 2.18 15.48 25.11
C ILE A 405 2.04 16.77 25.92
N LYS A 406 3.11 17.16 26.60
CA LYS A 406 3.12 18.32 27.51
C LYS A 406 2.99 19.64 26.75
N GLU A 407 2.31 20.63 27.33
CA GLU A 407 2.09 21.96 26.72
C GLU A 407 3.38 22.55 26.13
N GLU A 408 4.46 22.52 26.91
CA GLU A 408 5.73 23.10 26.50
C GLU A 408 6.31 22.40 25.27
N VAL A 409 6.07 21.10 25.10
CA VAL A 409 6.53 20.31 23.95
C VAL A 409 5.67 20.65 22.74
N VAL A 410 4.35 20.79 22.91
CA VAL A 410 3.43 21.24 21.85
C VAL A 410 3.86 22.60 21.30
N ARG A 411 4.21 23.55 22.19
CA ARG A 411 4.67 24.88 21.77
C ARG A 411 6.09 24.88 21.22
N LYS A 412 7.06 24.26 21.91
CA LYS A 412 8.49 24.35 21.55
C LYS A 412 8.87 23.42 20.40
N VAL A 413 8.37 22.20 20.36
CA VAL A 413 8.73 21.18 19.36
C VAL A 413 7.73 21.15 18.22
N LEU A 414 6.43 21.13 18.53
CA LEU A 414 5.37 21.00 17.52
C LEU A 414 4.94 22.36 16.93
N LYS A 415 5.37 23.48 17.55
CA LYS A 415 5.17 24.85 17.05
C LYS A 415 3.69 25.19 16.82
N THR A 416 2.82 24.65 17.68
CA THR A 416 1.36 24.85 17.63
C THR A 416 0.78 24.96 19.05
N ASN A 417 -0.55 24.90 19.20
CA ASN A 417 -1.25 24.82 20.48
C ASN A 417 -2.26 23.65 20.51
N VAL A 418 -2.67 23.23 21.70
CA VAL A 418 -3.55 22.06 21.91
C VAL A 418 -4.93 22.24 21.28
N ALA A 419 -5.56 23.40 21.48
CA ALA A 419 -6.90 23.67 20.96
C ALA A 419 -6.96 23.53 19.42
N ALA A 420 -5.98 24.09 18.72
CA ALA A 420 -5.87 23.99 17.27
C ALA A 420 -5.68 22.54 16.79
N LEU A 421 -4.93 21.72 17.52
CA LEU A 421 -4.75 20.30 17.19
C LEU A 421 -6.02 19.49 17.35
N VAL A 422 -6.73 19.68 18.47
CA VAL A 422 -8.01 19.01 18.75
C VAL A 422 -9.05 19.40 17.70
N GLU A 423 -9.21 20.70 17.44
CA GLU A 423 -10.14 21.20 16.42
C GLU A 423 -9.79 20.65 15.03
N LEU A 424 -8.51 20.71 14.64
CA LEU A 424 -8.08 20.19 13.34
C LEU A 424 -8.34 18.69 13.23
N ASN A 425 -8.12 17.89 14.29
CA ASN A 425 -8.41 16.46 14.26
C ASN A 425 -9.90 16.19 14.01
N MET A 426 -10.78 16.91 14.70
CA MET A 426 -12.23 16.82 14.51
C MET A 426 -12.66 17.20 13.08
N LEU A 427 -12.13 18.29 12.54
CA LEU A 427 -12.51 18.79 11.22
C LEU A 427 -11.90 17.97 10.08
N LYS A 428 -10.60 17.68 10.14
CA LYS A 428 -9.85 17.01 9.06
C LYS A 428 -10.00 15.49 9.13
N ASN A 429 -9.57 14.87 10.23
CA ASN A 429 -9.44 13.42 10.31
C ASN A 429 -10.77 12.72 10.56
N LEU A 430 -11.69 13.35 11.29
CA LEU A 430 -13.01 12.76 11.56
C LEU A 430 -14.03 13.23 10.52
N THR A 431 -14.38 14.52 10.53
CA THR A 431 -15.42 15.06 9.66
C THR A 431 -15.03 14.97 8.19
N GLY A 432 -13.79 15.37 7.84
CA GLY A 432 -13.28 15.29 6.47
C GLY A 432 -13.29 13.86 5.91
N SER A 433 -12.79 12.89 6.68
CA SER A 433 -12.82 11.47 6.27
C SER A 433 -14.24 10.92 6.15
N ALA A 434 -15.15 11.28 7.07
CA ALA A 434 -16.55 10.89 6.98
C ALA A 434 -17.23 11.45 5.72
N MET A 435 -16.99 12.73 5.42
CA MET A 435 -17.51 13.40 4.22
C MET A 435 -16.94 12.82 2.92
N ALA A 436 -15.69 12.35 2.95
CA ALA A 436 -15.06 11.66 1.82
C ALA A 436 -15.56 10.21 1.64
N GLY A 437 -16.34 9.67 2.59
CA GLY A 437 -16.77 8.27 2.58
C GLY A 437 -15.62 7.29 2.85
N ALA A 438 -14.58 7.73 3.57
CA ALA A 438 -13.43 6.89 3.89
C ALA A 438 -13.84 5.73 4.81
N LEU A 439 -13.41 4.52 4.47
CA LEU A 439 -13.56 3.33 5.31
C LEU A 439 -12.21 3.03 5.98
N GLY A 440 -12.18 3.05 7.32
CA GLY A 440 -10.96 2.79 8.10
C GLY A 440 -9.92 3.92 8.09
N GLY A 441 -10.10 4.98 7.29
CA GLY A 441 -9.15 6.07 7.10
C GLY A 441 -9.46 7.36 7.89
N PHE A 442 -9.58 7.27 9.22
CA PHE A 442 -9.82 8.43 10.09
C PHE A 442 -8.52 8.99 10.68
N ASN A 443 -7.55 9.24 9.80
CA ASN A 443 -6.17 9.62 10.14
C ASN A 443 -5.61 10.57 9.06
N ALA A 444 -4.44 11.13 9.30
CA ALA A 444 -3.81 12.07 8.37
C ALA A 444 -2.95 11.36 7.31
N HIS A 445 -2.03 10.48 7.71
CA HIS A 445 -1.08 9.80 6.82
C HIS A 445 -0.52 8.47 7.36
N ALA A 446 -1.32 7.70 8.10
CA ALA A 446 -0.88 6.40 8.65
C ALA A 446 -0.26 5.48 7.58
N SER A 447 -0.82 5.51 6.36
CA SER A 447 -0.35 4.77 5.19
C SER A 447 1.11 5.07 4.81
N ASN A 448 1.57 6.33 4.90
CA ASN A 448 2.96 6.68 4.55
C ASN A 448 3.94 6.05 5.55
N ILE A 449 3.59 6.07 6.83
CA ILE A 449 4.42 5.51 7.90
C ILE A 449 4.47 3.98 7.80
N VAL A 450 3.31 3.33 7.66
CA VAL A 450 3.20 1.88 7.53
C VAL A 450 4.00 1.40 6.32
N ALA A 451 3.80 2.00 5.14
CA ALA A 451 4.55 1.64 3.94
C ALA A 451 6.06 1.78 4.12
N ALA A 452 6.53 2.88 4.72
CA ALA A 452 7.96 3.11 4.91
C ALA A 452 8.61 2.08 5.84
N VAL A 453 7.94 1.73 6.96
CA VAL A 453 8.42 0.69 7.87
C VAL A 453 8.32 -0.70 7.22
N TYR A 454 7.26 -0.96 6.44
CA TYR A 454 7.03 -2.24 5.77
C TYR A 454 8.11 -2.57 4.75
N ILE A 455 8.43 -1.60 3.87
CA ILE A 455 9.48 -1.75 2.87
C ILE A 455 10.85 -1.95 3.56
N ALA A 456 11.14 -1.18 4.61
CA ALA A 456 12.40 -1.29 5.35
C ALA A 456 12.57 -2.64 6.02
N THR A 457 11.50 -3.22 6.57
CA THR A 457 11.55 -4.44 7.38
C THR A 457 11.14 -5.72 6.62
N GLY A 458 10.87 -5.61 5.32
CA GLY A 458 10.58 -6.77 4.46
C GLY A 458 9.18 -7.37 4.65
N GLN A 459 8.22 -6.53 5.04
CA GLN A 459 6.80 -6.87 5.06
C GLN A 459 6.22 -6.84 3.64
N ASP A 460 4.95 -7.20 3.49
CA ASP A 460 4.23 -7.07 2.22
C ASP A 460 3.67 -5.64 2.08
N PRO A 461 4.21 -4.78 1.19
CA PRO A 461 3.74 -3.41 1.05
C PRO A 461 2.30 -3.31 0.55
N ALA A 462 1.76 -4.34 -0.10
CA ALA A 462 0.36 -4.35 -0.53
C ALA A 462 -0.61 -4.46 0.65
N GLN A 463 -0.17 -5.07 1.77
CA GLN A 463 -0.95 -5.13 3.01
C GLN A 463 -1.11 -3.75 3.69
N ASN A 464 -0.39 -2.72 3.22
CA ASN A 464 -0.61 -1.34 3.66
C ASN A 464 -2.07 -0.89 3.51
N VAL A 465 -2.84 -1.45 2.56
CA VAL A 465 -4.27 -1.13 2.37
C VAL A 465 -5.06 -1.36 3.66
N GLU A 466 -4.95 -2.53 4.29
CA GLU A 466 -5.66 -2.84 5.53
C GLU A 466 -4.86 -2.44 6.78
N SER A 467 -3.54 -2.57 6.72
CA SER A 467 -2.65 -2.26 7.82
C SER A 467 -2.59 -0.77 8.16
N SER A 468 -2.96 0.12 7.24
CA SER A 468 -3.06 1.56 7.49
C SER A 468 -4.44 2.03 7.96
N HIS A 469 -5.41 1.11 8.13
CA HIS A 469 -6.63 1.45 8.83
C HIS A 469 -6.28 1.98 10.22
N CYS A 470 -6.68 3.22 10.48
CA CYS A 470 -6.29 3.95 11.66
C CYS A 470 -7.33 5.03 11.96
N ILE A 471 -7.70 5.13 13.22
CA ILE A 471 -8.40 6.29 13.77
C ILE A 471 -7.47 7.03 14.72
N THR A 472 -7.31 8.33 14.48
CA THR A 472 -6.52 9.25 15.31
C THR A 472 -7.45 10.09 16.16
N MET A 473 -7.25 10.05 17.48
CA MET A 473 -8.01 10.85 18.44
C MET A 473 -7.08 11.81 19.17
N MET A 474 -7.56 13.03 19.39
CA MET A 474 -6.85 14.10 20.08
C MET A 474 -7.79 14.77 21.07
N GLU A 475 -7.37 14.87 22.31
CA GLU A 475 -8.16 15.43 23.40
C GLU A 475 -7.31 16.38 24.24
N ALA A 476 -7.91 17.48 24.67
CA ALA A 476 -7.32 18.41 25.59
C ALA A 476 -7.47 17.86 27.02
N ILE A 477 -6.39 17.75 27.78
CA ILE A 477 -6.39 17.29 29.17
C ILE A 477 -5.67 18.31 30.07
N ASN A 478 -5.73 18.12 31.39
CA ASN A 478 -5.09 19.00 32.38
C ASN A 478 -5.45 20.48 32.15
N ASP A 479 -6.75 20.79 32.18
CA ASP A 479 -7.32 22.12 31.89
C ASP A 479 -6.97 22.66 30.50
N GLY A 480 -6.74 21.76 29.54
CA GLY A 480 -6.41 22.06 28.16
C GLY A 480 -4.96 22.47 27.90
N LYS A 481 -4.07 22.26 28.87
CA LYS A 481 -2.63 22.51 28.73
C LYS A 481 -1.95 21.41 27.94
N ASP A 482 -2.28 20.16 28.23
CA ASP A 482 -1.64 18.99 27.64
C ASP A 482 -2.55 18.34 26.60
N LEU A 483 -1.91 17.66 25.64
CA LEU A 483 -2.60 16.94 24.58
C LEU A 483 -2.53 15.43 24.87
N HIS A 484 -3.69 14.80 25.03
CA HIS A 484 -3.80 13.36 24.90
C HIS A 484 -4.00 13.01 23.42
N ILE A 485 -3.15 12.16 22.88
CA ILE A 485 -3.25 11.67 21.50
C ILE A 485 -3.26 10.14 21.51
N SER A 486 -4.11 9.54 20.68
CA SER A 486 -4.12 8.10 20.47
C SER A 486 -4.32 7.73 19.01
N VAL A 487 -3.80 6.56 18.64
CA VAL A 487 -4.09 5.91 17.36
C VAL A 487 -4.56 4.48 17.61
N THR A 488 -5.62 4.06 16.93
CA THR A 488 -6.10 2.67 16.99
C THR A 488 -6.03 2.06 15.61
N MET A 489 -5.27 0.97 15.47
CA MET A 489 -5.00 0.33 14.17
C MET A 489 -5.52 -1.11 14.16
N PRO A 490 -6.76 -1.36 13.70
CA PRO A 490 -7.48 -2.63 13.90
C PRO A 490 -6.93 -3.83 13.11
N SER A 491 -6.04 -3.63 12.15
CA SER A 491 -5.68 -4.65 11.15
C SER A 491 -4.21 -4.58 10.71
N VAL A 492 -3.27 -4.36 11.63
CA VAL A 492 -1.83 -4.37 11.30
C VAL A 492 -1.33 -5.79 11.03
N GLU A 493 -0.89 -6.04 9.80
CA GLU A 493 -0.42 -7.33 9.32
C GLU A 493 1.11 -7.33 9.20
N VAL A 494 1.80 -7.91 10.19
CA VAL A 494 3.28 -7.87 10.25
C VAL A 494 3.88 -9.20 10.66
N GLY A 495 4.97 -9.59 10.00
CA GLY A 495 5.73 -10.80 10.28
C GLY A 495 7.23 -10.52 10.49
N THR A 496 7.87 -11.39 11.26
CA THR A 496 9.33 -11.31 11.55
C THR A 496 10.12 -12.47 10.94
N VAL A 497 9.41 -13.41 10.30
CA VAL A 497 9.93 -14.62 9.65
C VAL A 497 9.23 -14.83 8.30
N GLY A 498 10.00 -15.23 7.29
CA GLY A 498 9.50 -15.56 5.95
C GLY A 498 9.27 -14.32 5.07
N GLY A 499 8.96 -14.56 3.79
CA GLY A 499 8.79 -13.48 2.81
C GLY A 499 10.06 -12.63 2.67
N GLY A 500 9.90 -11.31 2.51
CA GLY A 500 11.02 -10.38 2.37
C GLY A 500 11.86 -10.20 3.63
N THR A 501 11.38 -10.63 4.80
CA THR A 501 12.08 -10.42 6.09
C THR A 501 13.44 -11.12 6.15
N GLN A 502 13.67 -12.13 5.32
CA GLN A 502 14.91 -12.91 5.28
C GLN A 502 16.03 -12.24 4.47
N LEU A 503 15.69 -11.29 3.60
CA LEU A 503 16.66 -10.59 2.76
C LEU A 503 17.59 -9.76 3.66
N ALA A 504 18.88 -9.71 3.32
CA ALA A 504 19.91 -9.19 4.21
C ALA A 504 19.63 -7.76 4.72
N SER A 505 19.23 -6.85 3.83
CA SER A 505 18.95 -5.46 4.18
C SER A 505 17.73 -5.32 5.11
N GLN A 506 16.66 -6.05 4.82
CA GLN A 506 15.43 -6.08 5.61
C GLN A 506 15.66 -6.76 6.96
N ALA A 507 16.46 -7.82 6.98
CA ALA A 507 16.86 -8.50 8.21
C ALA A 507 17.70 -7.59 9.11
N ALA A 508 18.59 -6.77 8.55
CA ALA A 508 19.34 -5.76 9.30
C ALA A 508 18.42 -4.73 9.96
N CYS A 509 17.38 -4.27 9.25
CA CYS A 509 16.38 -3.35 9.82
C CYS A 509 15.57 -4.01 10.95
N LEU A 510 15.20 -5.28 10.83
CA LEU A 510 14.54 -6.03 11.91
C LEU A 510 15.47 -6.29 13.11
N ASN A 511 16.77 -6.50 12.87
CA ASN A 511 17.78 -6.63 13.92
C ASN A 511 17.96 -5.32 14.70
N LEU A 512 17.97 -4.17 14.00
CA LEU A 512 18.01 -2.85 14.63
C LEU A 512 16.85 -2.64 15.63
N LEU A 513 15.67 -3.18 15.29
CA LEU A 513 14.48 -3.14 16.15
C LEU A 513 14.47 -4.25 17.22
N GLY A 514 15.42 -5.18 17.21
CA GLY A 514 15.48 -6.31 18.15
C GLY A 514 14.41 -7.39 17.93
N VAL A 515 13.74 -7.42 16.78
CA VAL A 515 12.57 -8.30 16.52
C VAL A 515 12.80 -9.30 15.37
N LYS A 516 14.02 -9.48 14.90
CA LYS A 516 14.28 -10.41 13.79
C LYS A 516 14.07 -11.87 14.20
N GLY A 517 13.35 -12.62 13.36
CA GLY A 517 13.23 -14.06 13.48
C GLY A 517 12.13 -14.50 14.45
N ALA A 518 12.02 -15.81 14.66
CA ALA A 518 11.07 -16.37 15.62
C ALA A 518 11.61 -16.18 17.04
N SER A 519 10.76 -15.70 17.94
CA SER A 519 11.09 -15.68 19.36
C SER A 519 11.26 -17.09 19.91
N LYS A 520 12.30 -17.28 20.72
CA LYS A 520 12.60 -18.56 21.40
C LYS A 520 11.75 -18.75 22.66
N GLU A 521 11.34 -17.64 23.29
CA GLU A 521 10.60 -17.66 24.55
C GLU A 521 9.10 -17.87 24.29
N GLU A 522 8.52 -17.04 23.44
CA GLU A 522 7.10 -17.04 23.18
C GLU A 522 6.81 -16.84 21.68
N PRO A 523 6.24 -17.85 20.99
CA PRO A 523 5.86 -17.71 19.58
C PRO A 523 5.01 -16.46 19.32
N GLY A 524 5.44 -15.67 18.34
CA GLY A 524 4.78 -14.45 17.92
C GLY A 524 5.17 -13.19 18.70
N SER A 525 5.95 -13.27 19.78
CA SER A 525 6.29 -12.07 20.58
C SER A 525 7.00 -11.00 19.75
N ASN A 526 7.96 -11.39 18.91
CA ASN A 526 8.67 -10.48 18.02
C ASN A 526 7.74 -9.75 17.04
N SER A 527 6.77 -10.47 16.46
CA SER A 527 5.79 -9.87 15.56
C SER A 527 4.81 -8.94 16.30
N ARG A 528 4.43 -9.27 17.53
CA ARG A 528 3.67 -8.37 18.41
C ARG A 528 4.43 -7.08 18.72
N VAL A 529 5.72 -7.19 19.04
CA VAL A 529 6.58 -6.00 19.26
C VAL A 529 6.69 -5.18 17.97
N LEU A 530 6.91 -5.82 16.81
CA LEU A 530 6.93 -5.10 15.54
C LEU A 530 5.62 -4.36 15.25
N ALA A 531 4.47 -4.95 15.53
CA ALA A 531 3.17 -4.29 15.40
C ALA A 531 3.06 -3.06 16.31
N THR A 532 3.56 -3.16 17.55
CA THR A 532 3.58 -2.03 18.49
C THR A 532 4.48 -0.91 17.98
N ILE A 533 5.65 -1.23 17.41
CA ILE A 533 6.57 -0.26 16.83
C ILE A 533 5.94 0.44 15.62
N VAL A 534 5.31 -0.31 14.71
CA VAL A 534 4.60 0.27 13.55
C VAL A 534 3.54 1.27 14.01
N ALA A 535 2.71 0.86 14.97
CA ALA A 535 1.60 1.69 15.41
C ALA A 535 2.07 2.88 16.29
N GLY A 536 3.15 2.74 17.07
CA GLY A 536 3.81 3.85 17.75
C GLY A 536 4.51 4.82 16.78
N SER A 537 5.04 4.32 15.66
CA SER A 537 5.58 5.15 14.58
C SER A 537 4.47 5.95 13.89
N VAL A 538 3.30 5.33 13.68
CA VAL A 538 2.11 6.03 13.15
C VAL A 538 1.68 7.13 14.11
N LEU A 539 1.62 6.87 15.43
CA LEU A 539 1.33 7.89 16.44
C LEU A 539 2.28 9.11 16.32
N ALA A 540 3.59 8.85 16.20
CA ALA A 540 4.60 9.89 16.02
C ALA A 540 4.39 10.68 14.71
N GLY A 541 4.16 9.98 13.61
CA GLY A 541 3.87 10.57 12.31
C GLY A 541 2.63 11.45 12.34
N GLU A 542 1.51 10.95 12.87
CA GLU A 542 0.23 11.66 12.99
C GLU A 542 0.40 12.94 13.81
N LEU A 543 1.05 12.85 14.97
CA LEU A 543 1.33 13.99 15.84
C LEU A 543 2.08 15.10 15.10
N SER A 544 3.15 14.75 14.39
CA SER A 544 3.98 15.72 13.68
C SER A 544 3.25 16.35 12.50
N LEU A 545 2.57 15.55 11.67
CA LEU A 545 1.87 16.07 10.49
C LEU A 545 0.71 16.97 10.88
N MET A 546 -0.12 16.55 11.84
CA MET A 546 -1.24 17.37 12.34
C MET A 546 -0.74 18.70 12.91
N SER A 547 0.40 18.68 13.61
CA SER A 547 1.04 19.90 14.11
C SER A 547 1.54 20.82 12.99
N ALA A 548 2.14 20.26 11.95
CA ALA A 548 2.61 21.03 10.80
C ALA A 548 1.45 21.67 10.03
N ILE A 549 0.30 21.00 9.92
CA ILE A 549 -0.91 21.55 9.30
C ILE A 549 -1.51 22.65 10.19
N ALA A 550 -1.68 22.39 11.49
CA ALA A 550 -2.21 23.38 12.43
C ALA A 550 -1.36 24.66 12.48
N ALA A 551 -0.04 24.54 12.33
CA ALA A 551 0.88 25.67 12.29
C ALA A 551 1.06 26.32 10.90
N GLY A 552 0.40 25.81 9.85
CA GLY A 552 0.56 26.31 8.47
C GLY A 552 1.96 26.08 7.87
N GLN A 553 2.71 25.10 8.38
CA GLN A 553 4.10 24.83 8.00
C GLN A 553 4.28 23.75 6.92
N LEU A 554 3.20 23.06 6.53
CA LEU A 554 3.27 21.92 5.63
C LEU A 554 3.92 22.28 4.28
N VAL A 555 3.41 23.31 3.60
CA VAL A 555 3.87 23.70 2.25
C VAL A 555 5.34 24.13 2.27
N LYS A 556 5.74 24.94 3.26
CA LYS A 556 7.13 25.40 3.41
C LYS A 556 8.09 24.23 3.61
N SER A 557 7.67 23.22 4.38
CA SER A 557 8.47 22.03 4.65
C SER A 557 8.63 21.17 3.38
N HIS A 558 7.54 20.92 2.65
CA HIS A 558 7.58 20.18 1.38
C HIS A 558 8.43 20.87 0.31
N MET A 559 8.35 22.19 0.18
CA MET A 559 9.18 22.93 -0.79
C MET A 559 10.68 22.85 -0.47
N LYS A 560 11.04 22.81 0.81
CA LYS A 560 12.45 22.75 1.24
C LYS A 560 13.08 21.37 1.04
N TYR A 561 12.37 20.28 1.32
CA TYR A 561 12.96 18.93 1.36
C TYR A 561 12.45 17.97 0.29
N ASN A 562 11.32 18.26 -0.36
CA ASN A 562 10.72 17.37 -1.36
C ASN A 562 10.83 17.93 -2.80
N ARG A 563 11.48 19.09 -2.98
CA ARG A 563 11.79 19.66 -4.30
C ARG A 563 13.30 19.79 -4.44
N SER A 564 13.88 19.20 -5.49
CA SER A 564 15.33 19.32 -5.75
C SER A 564 15.68 20.77 -6.07
N THR A 565 16.49 21.41 -5.23
CA THR A 565 17.16 22.68 -5.56
C THR A 565 18.41 22.47 -6.44
N ARG A 566 18.75 21.21 -6.74
CA ARG A 566 19.82 20.85 -7.68
C ARG A 566 19.29 20.93 -9.10
N ASP A 567 19.96 21.73 -9.91
CA ASP A 567 19.72 21.85 -11.35
C ASP A 567 20.01 20.50 -12.04
N MET A 568 18.94 19.76 -12.34
CA MET A 568 19.01 18.42 -12.95
C MET A 568 19.53 18.45 -14.38
N THR A 569 19.66 19.63 -15.00
CA THR A 569 20.21 19.77 -16.37
C THR A 569 21.71 19.52 -16.45
N LYS A 570 22.44 19.56 -15.32
CA LYS A 570 23.90 19.31 -15.25
C LYS A 570 24.29 17.87 -14.93
N LEU A 571 23.32 16.96 -14.77
CA LEU A 571 23.53 15.56 -14.35
C LEU A 571 23.15 14.53 -15.43
N ALA A 572 22.81 14.96 -16.63
CA ALA A 572 22.69 14.05 -17.77
C ALA A 572 24.10 13.68 -18.28
N PRO A 573 24.48 12.39 -18.34
CA PRO A 573 25.68 11.95 -19.05
C PRO A 573 25.57 12.14 -20.57
#